data_AF-A0A5B8Z561-F1
#
_entry.id   AF-A0A5B8Z561-F1
#
_cell.length_a   1.000
_cell.length_b   1.000
_cell.length_c   1.000
_cell.angle_alpha   90.00
_cell.angle_beta   90.00
_cell.angle_gamma   90.00
#
_symmetry.space_group_name_H-M   'P 1'
#
loop_
_entity.id
_entity.type
_entity.pdbx_description
1 polymer ?
#
loop_
_entity_poly.entity_id
_entity_poly.type
_entity_poly.pdbx_seq_one_letter_code
_entity_poly.pdbx_strand_id
1 'polypeptide(L)'
;MQSFLSEDRYSPTYNWLVQSKSPYLKQYEKNPVNWLEWSLEAFEKAKREGKAVFVSIGYSECHLCNAMKQESFEDDETARLLNERFITIKVDREELPDIDSIYMNVCEMMTGHGGWPLSVFLTPDQKPFYAGTYFPKESLNGTPGFKELIIQLYDQFTNSRDR
;
A
#
# COMPACT_ATOMS: atom_id res chain seq x y z
N MET A 1 2.53 -26.02 -2.15
CA MET A 1 1.44 -25.05 -2.42
C MET A 1 2.11 -23.68 -2.46
N GLN A 2 1.89 -22.87 -3.50
CA GLN A 2 2.51 -21.54 -3.57
C GLN A 2 1.97 -20.66 -2.42
N SER A 3 2.83 -19.89 -1.76
CA SER A 3 2.46 -18.98 -0.68
C SER A 3 3.27 -17.70 -0.79
N PHE A 4 2.63 -16.55 -0.55
CA PHE A 4 3.34 -15.27 -0.51
C PHE A 4 4.31 -15.14 0.69
N LEU A 5 4.24 -16.08 1.65
CA LEU A 5 5.22 -16.18 2.72
C LEU A 5 6.60 -16.62 2.23
N SER A 6 6.68 -17.29 1.07
CA SER A 6 7.95 -17.72 0.46
C SER A 6 8.29 -16.99 -0.83
N GLU A 7 7.30 -16.49 -1.57
CA GLU A 7 7.48 -15.87 -2.88
C GLU A 7 6.79 -14.50 -2.92
N ASP A 8 7.50 -13.43 -3.26
CA ASP A 8 6.91 -12.08 -3.27
C ASP A 8 5.85 -11.89 -4.35
N ARG A 9 5.89 -12.71 -5.41
CA ARG A 9 5.00 -12.61 -6.57
C ARG A 9 4.48 -13.98 -6.98
N TYR A 10 3.23 -14.05 -7.44
CA TYR A 10 2.59 -15.29 -7.87
C TYR A 10 3.21 -15.85 -9.17
N SER A 11 3.57 -14.98 -10.11
CA SER A 11 4.21 -15.31 -11.38
C SER A 11 4.88 -14.07 -11.99
N PRO A 12 5.67 -14.18 -13.08
CA PRO A 12 6.22 -12.98 -13.73
C PRO A 12 5.15 -11.96 -14.15
N THR A 13 3.96 -12.42 -14.56
CA THR A 13 2.88 -11.54 -15.02
C THR A 13 1.99 -11.06 -13.89
N TYR A 14 1.69 -11.90 -12.90
CA TYR A 14 0.66 -11.65 -11.88
C TYR A 14 1.26 -11.55 -10.47
N ASN A 15 0.82 -10.55 -9.69
CA ASN A 15 0.95 -10.55 -8.23
C ASN A 15 -0.13 -11.42 -7.58
N TRP A 16 -0.18 -11.43 -6.24
CA TRP A 16 -1.04 -12.34 -5.48
C TRP A 16 -2.54 -12.00 -5.54
N LEU A 17 -2.91 -10.79 -5.97
CA LEU A 17 -4.32 -10.43 -6.14
C LEU A 17 -5.03 -11.20 -7.26
N VAL A 18 -4.30 -11.95 -8.10
CA VAL A 18 -4.92 -12.88 -9.08
C VAL A 18 -5.79 -13.95 -8.41
N GLN A 19 -5.52 -14.26 -7.13
CA GLN A 19 -6.30 -15.19 -6.32
C GLN A 19 -7.51 -14.52 -5.63
N SER A 20 -7.66 -13.20 -5.75
CA SER A 20 -8.72 -12.46 -5.08
C SER A 20 -10.11 -12.82 -5.58
N LYS A 21 -11.11 -12.60 -4.74
CA LYS A 21 -12.52 -12.64 -5.14
C LYS A 21 -13.06 -11.26 -5.49
N SER A 22 -12.49 -10.19 -4.93
CA SER A 22 -12.87 -8.81 -5.23
C SER A 22 -12.61 -8.48 -6.70
N PRO A 23 -13.63 -8.07 -7.46
CA PRO A 23 -13.44 -7.53 -8.80
C PRO A 23 -12.55 -6.28 -8.81
N TYR A 24 -12.60 -5.45 -7.76
CA TYR A 24 -11.76 -4.27 -7.61
C TYR A 24 -10.28 -4.64 -7.46
N LEU A 25 -9.95 -5.57 -6.56
CA LEU A 25 -8.57 -5.99 -6.33
C LEU A 25 -7.96 -6.64 -7.57
N LYS A 26 -8.74 -7.41 -8.34
CA LYS A 26 -8.27 -8.01 -9.61
C LYS A 26 -7.83 -6.98 -10.64
N GLN A 27 -8.30 -5.74 -10.58
CA GLN A 27 -7.82 -4.69 -11.50
C GLN A 27 -6.33 -4.36 -11.29
N TYR A 28 -5.76 -4.75 -10.14
CA TYR A 28 -4.36 -4.53 -9.76
C TYR A 28 -3.50 -5.79 -9.91
N GLU A 29 -4.05 -6.93 -10.34
CA GLU A 29 -3.35 -8.22 -10.34
C GLU A 29 -2.11 -8.27 -11.24
N LYS A 30 -2.06 -7.41 -12.27
CA LYS A 30 -0.95 -7.31 -13.23
C LYS A 30 0.01 -6.16 -12.93
N ASN A 31 -0.29 -5.32 -11.93
CA ASN A 31 0.60 -4.22 -11.57
C ASN A 31 1.99 -4.74 -11.18
N PRO A 32 3.07 -4.00 -11.48
CA PRO A 32 4.43 -4.38 -11.09
C PRO A 32 4.62 -4.39 -9.55
N VAL A 33 3.78 -3.67 -8.80
CA VAL A 33 3.73 -3.77 -7.33
C VAL A 33 3.29 -5.18 -6.90
N ASN A 34 3.97 -5.75 -5.91
CA ASN A 34 3.70 -7.07 -5.33
C ASN A 34 2.57 -7.00 -4.30
N TRP A 35 1.37 -6.68 -4.78
CA TRP A 35 0.19 -6.54 -3.93
C TRP A 35 -0.21 -7.86 -3.26
N LEU A 36 -0.50 -7.75 -1.96
CA LEU A 36 -1.19 -8.75 -1.15
C LEU A 36 -2.58 -8.23 -0.75
N GLU A 37 -3.47 -9.14 -0.36
CA GLU A 37 -4.69 -8.79 0.35
C GLU A 37 -4.42 -8.50 1.82
N TRP A 38 -5.38 -7.84 2.48
CA TRP A 38 -5.35 -7.68 3.92
C TRP A 38 -5.55 -9.04 4.60
N SER A 39 -4.52 -9.55 5.27
CA SER A 39 -4.61 -10.77 6.05
C SER A 39 -3.59 -10.81 7.18
N LEU A 40 -3.80 -11.70 8.16
CA LEU A 40 -2.84 -11.92 9.24
C LEU A 40 -1.47 -12.35 8.69
N GLU A 41 -1.45 -13.19 7.66
CA GLU A 41 -0.26 -13.69 7.01
C GLU A 41 0.55 -12.57 6.33
N ALA A 42 -0.11 -11.55 5.78
CA ALA A 42 0.59 -10.38 5.21
C ALA A 42 1.37 -9.62 6.30
N PHE A 43 0.79 -9.48 7.49
CA PHE A 43 1.48 -8.89 8.64
C PHE A 43 2.53 -9.82 9.26
N GLU A 44 2.33 -11.14 9.23
CA GLU A 44 3.39 -12.08 9.59
C GLU A 44 4.60 -11.96 8.65
N LYS A 45 4.37 -11.84 7.34
CA LYS A 45 5.44 -11.58 6.36
C LYS A 45 6.19 -10.29 6.70
N ALA A 46 5.46 -9.20 6.98
CA ALA A 46 6.05 -7.92 7.39
C ALA A 46 6.95 -8.06 8.63
N LYS A 47 6.53 -8.85 9.63
CA LYS A 47 7.31 -9.15 10.82
C LYS A 47 8.57 -9.97 10.50
N ARG A 48 8.44 -11.02 9.70
CA ARG A 48 9.55 -11.91 9.31
C ARG A 48 10.61 -11.16 8.50
N GLU A 49 10.20 -10.29 7.59
CA GLU A 49 11.10 -9.49 6.76
C GLU A 49 11.57 -8.21 7.46
N GLY A 50 10.96 -7.85 8.60
CA GLY A 50 11.24 -6.59 9.27
C GLY A 50 10.93 -5.38 8.40
N LYS A 51 9.89 -5.42 7.57
CA LYS A 51 9.48 -4.31 6.68
C LYS A 51 8.22 -3.64 7.20
N ALA A 52 8.14 -2.33 7.05
CA ALA A 52 6.88 -1.62 7.23
C ALA A 52 5.84 -2.07 6.17
N VAL A 53 4.57 -1.75 6.42
CA VAL A 53 3.46 -2.10 5.53
C VAL A 53 2.91 -0.83 4.90
N PHE A 54 2.79 -0.81 3.58
CA PHE A 54 2.02 0.19 2.86
C PHE A 54 0.64 -0.38 2.53
N VAL A 55 -0.41 0.28 2.99
CA VAL A 55 -1.80 -0.10 2.78
C VAL A 55 -2.46 0.94 1.88
N SER A 56 -3.00 0.49 0.74
CA SER A 56 -3.79 1.32 -0.18
C SER A 56 -5.23 0.83 -0.22
N ILE A 57 -6.15 1.63 0.32
CA ILE A 57 -7.59 1.34 0.40
C ILE A 57 -8.34 2.11 -0.69
N GLY A 58 -9.24 1.44 -1.40
CA GLY A 58 -10.11 2.06 -2.40
C GLY A 58 -11.30 1.18 -2.78
N TYR A 59 -11.98 1.54 -3.87
CA TYR A 59 -13.18 0.89 -4.40
C TYR A 59 -13.30 1.12 -5.92
N SER A 60 -14.22 0.39 -6.56
CA SER A 60 -14.37 0.32 -8.02
C SER A 60 -14.65 1.66 -8.71
N GLU A 61 -15.39 2.57 -8.08
CA GLU A 61 -15.83 3.86 -8.67
C GLU A 61 -15.01 5.07 -8.18
N CYS A 62 -13.78 4.84 -7.73
CA CYS A 62 -12.91 5.88 -7.20
C CYS A 62 -11.99 6.48 -8.29
N HIS A 63 -12.32 7.69 -8.78
CA HIS A 63 -11.53 8.37 -9.81
C HIS A 63 -10.05 8.58 -9.43
N LEU A 64 -9.78 9.08 -8.21
CA LEU A 64 -8.42 9.30 -7.74
C LEU A 64 -7.65 8.00 -7.50
N CYS A 65 -8.34 6.90 -7.17
CA CYS A 65 -7.72 5.59 -7.04
C CYS A 65 -7.23 5.09 -8.40
N ASN A 66 -7.99 5.34 -9.47
CA ASN A 66 -7.57 5.03 -10.83
C ASN A 66 -6.41 5.94 -11.28
N ALA A 67 -6.44 7.23 -10.97
CA ALA A 67 -5.34 8.14 -11.26
C ALA A 67 -4.03 7.67 -10.58
N MET A 68 -4.07 7.41 -9.27
CA MET A 68 -2.89 6.93 -8.53
C MET A 68 -2.41 5.56 -9.04
N LYS A 69 -3.34 4.68 -9.46
CA LYS A 69 -2.99 3.41 -10.10
C LYS A 69 -2.16 3.64 -11.37
N GLN A 70 -2.68 4.42 -12.30
CA GLN A 70 -2.05 4.66 -13.60
C GLN A 70 -0.74 5.42 -13.48
N GLU A 71 -0.68 6.43 -12.62
CA GLU A 71 0.49 7.27 -12.47
C GLU A 71 1.61 6.58 -11.69
N SER A 72 1.26 5.86 -10.61
CA SER A 72 2.22 5.36 -9.62
C SER A 72 2.29 3.84 -9.54
N PHE A 73 1.17 3.13 -9.45
CA PHE A 73 1.21 1.69 -9.21
C PHE A 73 1.49 0.84 -10.46
N GLU A 74 1.34 1.41 -11.66
CA GLU A 74 1.72 0.81 -12.94
C GLU A 74 3.13 1.21 -13.39
N ASP A 75 3.79 2.14 -12.67
CA ASP A 75 5.14 2.60 -12.95
C ASP A 75 6.20 1.66 -12.34
N ASP A 76 7.11 1.15 -13.17
CA ASP A 76 8.12 0.17 -12.76
C ASP A 76 9.09 0.70 -11.71
N GLU A 77 9.47 1.98 -11.78
CA GLU A 77 10.39 2.58 -10.81
C GLU A 77 9.74 2.69 -9.43
N THR A 78 8.51 3.21 -9.37
CA THR A 78 7.72 3.31 -8.15
C THR A 78 7.45 1.93 -7.56
N ALA A 79 7.09 0.95 -8.40
CA ALA A 79 6.85 -0.41 -7.97
C ALA A 79 8.11 -1.08 -7.41
N ARG A 80 9.26 -0.90 -8.05
CA ARG A 80 10.55 -1.38 -7.52
C ARG A 80 10.82 -0.79 -6.15
N LEU A 81 10.62 0.52 -5.97
CA LEU A 81 10.85 1.18 -4.69
C LEU A 81 9.95 0.61 -3.59
N LEU A 82 8.66 0.41 -3.88
CA LEU A 82 7.69 -0.19 -2.96
C LEU A 82 8.05 -1.64 -2.61
N ASN A 83 8.29 -2.48 -3.61
CA ASN A 83 8.55 -3.92 -3.43
C ASN A 83 9.81 -4.16 -2.58
N GLU A 84 10.84 -3.33 -2.73
CA GLU A 84 12.07 -3.43 -1.94
C GLU A 84 11.87 -3.03 -0.46
N ARG A 85 10.98 -2.06 -0.20
CA ARG A 85 10.94 -1.33 1.08
C ARG A 85 9.76 -1.69 1.98
N PHE A 86 8.65 -2.14 1.39
CA PHE A 86 7.38 -2.33 2.10
C PHE A 86 6.74 -3.67 1.74
N ILE A 87 5.97 -4.22 2.68
CA ILE A 87 4.90 -5.15 2.33
C ILE A 87 3.72 -4.32 1.84
N THR A 88 3.31 -4.51 0.60
CA THR A 88 2.24 -3.73 -0.02
C THR A 88 0.91 -4.48 0.03
N ILE A 89 -0.08 -3.88 0.70
CA ILE A 89 -1.43 -4.44 0.86
C ILE A 89 -2.43 -3.56 0.12
N LYS A 90 -3.27 -4.19 -0.70
CA LYS A 90 -4.42 -3.55 -1.34
C LYS A 90 -5.69 -3.98 -0.63
N VAL A 91 -6.53 -3.00 -0.28
CA VAL A 91 -7.82 -3.23 0.40
C VAL A 91 -8.95 -2.73 -0.47
N ASP A 92 -9.98 -3.56 -0.59
CA ASP A 92 -11.29 -3.18 -1.09
C ASP A 92 -12.17 -2.78 0.10
N ARG A 93 -12.56 -1.50 0.17
CA ARG A 93 -13.43 -1.03 1.25
C ARG A 93 -14.83 -1.63 1.18
N GLU A 94 -15.28 -2.07 0.00
CA GLU A 94 -16.61 -2.66 -0.18
C GLU A 94 -16.67 -4.06 0.48
N GLU A 95 -15.53 -4.77 0.51
CA GLU A 95 -15.39 -6.04 1.22
C GLU A 95 -14.96 -5.88 2.68
N LEU A 96 -14.14 -4.86 3.00
CA LEU A 96 -13.58 -4.62 4.33
C LEU A 96 -13.88 -3.19 4.86
N PRO A 97 -15.15 -2.83 5.08
CA PRO A 97 -15.55 -1.48 5.51
C PRO A 97 -15.05 -1.12 6.92
N ASP A 98 -14.83 -2.10 7.78
CA ASP A 98 -14.30 -1.88 9.13
C ASP A 98 -12.84 -1.40 9.09
N ILE A 99 -12.02 -2.02 8.23
CA ILE A 99 -10.62 -1.62 8.00
C ILE A 99 -10.56 -0.23 7.39
N ASP A 100 -11.41 0.03 6.39
CA ASP A 100 -11.57 1.37 5.78
C ASP A 100 -11.88 2.44 6.84
N SER A 101 -12.88 2.19 7.69
CA SER A 101 -13.33 3.17 8.71
C SER A 101 -12.25 3.45 9.76
N ILE A 102 -11.55 2.43 10.24
CA ILE A 102 -10.45 2.59 11.21
C ILE A 102 -9.38 3.51 10.65
N TYR A 103 -8.93 3.23 9.42
CA TYR A 103 -7.82 3.97 8.84
C TYR A 103 -8.22 5.31 8.25
N MET A 104 -9.49 5.50 7.88
CA MET A 104 -10.03 6.81 7.54
C MET A 104 -9.94 7.74 8.75
N ASN A 105 -10.38 7.28 9.92
CA ASN A 105 -10.26 8.05 11.17
C ASN A 105 -8.79 8.38 11.48
N VAL A 106 -7.85 7.44 11.27
CA VAL A 106 -6.42 7.70 11.43
C VAL A 106 -5.94 8.81 10.49
N CYS A 107 -6.33 8.76 9.21
CA CYS A 107 -5.96 9.79 8.23
C CYS A 107 -6.52 11.16 8.62
N GLU A 108 -7.79 11.24 9.02
CA GLU A 108 -8.42 12.47 9.47
C GLU A 108 -7.73 13.03 10.72
N MET A 109 -7.37 12.18 11.67
CA MET A 109 -6.63 12.60 12.87
C MET A 109 -5.22 13.11 12.56
N MET A 110 -4.53 12.51 11.58
CA MET A 110 -3.15 12.88 11.22
C MET A 110 -3.09 14.11 10.30
N THR A 111 -4.06 14.28 9.40
CA THR A 111 -3.99 15.25 8.30
C THR A 111 -5.09 16.31 8.35
N GLY A 112 -6.08 16.17 9.24
CA GLY A 112 -7.27 17.01 9.32
C GLY A 112 -8.32 16.77 8.23
N HIS A 113 -8.08 15.82 7.33
CA HIS A 113 -9.00 15.47 6.24
C HIS A 113 -8.92 13.98 5.88
N GLY A 114 -9.93 13.51 5.15
CA GLY A 114 -10.07 12.12 4.72
C GLY A 114 -10.45 12.02 3.24
N GLY A 115 -10.33 10.82 2.68
CA GLY A 115 -10.70 10.55 1.30
C GLY A 115 -10.02 9.33 0.71
N TRP A 116 -10.38 9.00 -0.53
CA TRP A 116 -9.81 7.88 -1.27
C TRP A 116 -9.06 8.36 -2.52
N PRO A 117 -7.95 7.70 -2.93
CA PRO A 117 -7.35 6.51 -2.32
C PRO A 117 -6.83 6.85 -0.92
N LEU A 118 -7.03 5.93 0.02
CA LEU A 118 -6.54 6.11 1.39
C LEU A 118 -5.22 5.34 1.50
N SER A 119 -4.16 6.08 1.79
CA SER A 119 -2.77 5.62 1.74
C SER A 119 -2.17 5.67 3.15
N VAL A 120 -1.86 4.50 3.72
CA VAL A 120 -1.48 4.38 5.12
C VAL A 120 -0.20 3.56 5.25
N PHE A 121 0.74 4.05 6.05
CA PHE A 121 1.97 3.34 6.36
C PHE A 121 1.95 2.88 7.81
N LEU A 122 2.11 1.57 7.99
CA LEU A 122 1.98 0.88 9.27
C LEU A 122 3.30 0.20 9.63
N THR A 123 3.57 0.08 10.92
CA THR A 123 4.57 -0.87 11.42
C THR A 123 4.09 -2.32 11.17
N PRO A 124 4.98 -3.33 11.28
CA PRO A 124 4.57 -4.74 11.23
C PRO A 124 3.49 -5.14 12.26
N ASP A 125 3.36 -4.36 13.34
CA ASP A 125 2.35 -4.53 14.39
C ASP A 125 1.08 -3.68 14.14
N GLN A 126 0.83 -3.30 12.89
CA GLN A 126 -0.36 -2.56 12.45
C GLN A 126 -0.50 -1.15 13.06
N LYS A 127 0.57 -0.60 13.64
CA LYS A 127 0.54 0.76 14.22
C LYS A 127 0.78 1.79 13.11
N PRO A 128 -0.14 2.74 12.85
CA PRO A 128 0.07 3.75 11.84
C PRO A 128 1.14 4.75 12.28
N PHE A 129 2.03 5.10 11.35
CA PHE A 129 3.02 6.15 11.54
C PHE A 129 2.96 7.24 10.47
N TYR A 130 2.23 7.00 9.38
CA TYR A 130 1.93 8.01 8.36
C TYR A 130 0.61 7.66 7.67
N ALA A 131 -0.15 8.68 7.28
CA ALA A 131 -1.39 8.53 6.53
C ALA A 131 -1.61 9.74 5.63
N GLY A 132 -2.30 9.51 4.51
CA GLY A 132 -2.80 10.56 3.63
C GLY A 132 -3.73 9.96 2.60
N THR A 133 -4.14 10.79 1.64
CA THR A 133 -5.07 10.37 0.59
C THR A 133 -4.32 10.06 -0.71
N TYR A 134 -4.48 10.94 -1.70
CA TYR A 134 -3.79 10.89 -2.97
C TYR A 134 -2.38 11.47 -2.85
N PHE A 135 -1.39 10.76 -3.40
CA PHE A 135 -0.04 11.28 -3.60
C PHE A 135 0.27 11.34 -5.10
N PRO A 136 0.66 12.50 -5.63
CA PRO A 136 1.05 12.63 -7.03
C PRO A 136 2.36 11.88 -7.28
N LYS A 137 2.57 11.36 -8.49
CA LYS A 137 3.84 10.68 -8.84
C LYS A 137 5.05 11.59 -8.62
N GLU A 138 4.95 12.81 -9.11
CA GLU A 138 6.01 13.83 -9.08
C GLU A 138 5.68 14.93 -8.07
N SER A 139 6.71 15.55 -7.52
CA SER A 139 6.59 16.61 -6.52
C SER A 139 5.89 17.85 -7.07
N LEU A 140 4.97 18.42 -6.29
CA LEU A 140 4.16 19.58 -6.68
C LEU A 140 4.20 20.63 -5.57
N ASN A 141 4.68 21.83 -5.88
CA ASN A 141 4.61 23.01 -5.00
C ASN A 141 5.04 22.75 -3.54
N GLY A 142 6.17 22.05 -3.34
CA GLY A 142 6.69 21.73 -2.00
C GLY A 142 6.05 20.51 -1.33
N THR A 143 5.08 19.85 -1.97
CA THR A 143 4.57 18.53 -1.55
C THR A 143 5.41 17.44 -2.23
N PRO A 144 6.01 16.52 -1.47
CA PRO A 144 6.78 15.42 -2.03
C PRO A 144 5.92 14.54 -2.96
N GLY A 145 6.50 14.16 -4.09
CA GLY A 145 5.94 13.12 -4.95
C GLY A 145 6.00 11.76 -4.25
N PHE A 146 5.21 10.81 -4.74
CA PHE A 146 5.03 9.53 -4.09
C PHE A 146 6.35 8.74 -3.98
N LYS A 147 7.24 8.83 -4.99
CA LYS A 147 8.58 8.22 -4.92
C LYS A 147 9.44 8.79 -3.79
N GLU A 148 9.45 10.11 -3.63
CA GLU A 148 10.18 10.78 -2.55
C GLU A 148 9.61 10.37 -1.19
N LEU A 149 8.28 10.31 -1.08
CA LEU A 149 7.59 9.89 0.13
C LEU A 149 7.95 8.45 0.52
N ILE A 150 7.96 7.51 -0.44
CA ILE A 150 8.38 6.11 -0.22
C ILE A 150 9.79 6.05 0.37
N ILE A 151 10.72 6.85 -0.16
CA ILE A 151 12.12 6.88 0.32
C ILE A 151 12.17 7.45 1.73
N GLN A 152 11.56 8.61 1.98
CA GLN A 152 11.57 9.28 3.27
C GLN A 152 10.96 8.43 4.39
N LEU A 153 9.82 7.77 4.11
CA LEU A 153 9.13 6.95 5.10
C LEU A 153 9.88 5.64 5.39
N TYR A 154 10.57 5.08 4.41
CA TYR A 154 11.45 3.94 4.61
C TYR A 154 12.64 4.31 5.51
N ASP A 155 13.30 5.43 5.22
CA ASP A 155 14.42 5.94 6.03
C ASP A 155 13.97 6.27 7.46
N GLN A 156 12.79 6.87 7.62
CA GLN A 156 12.22 7.13 8.94
C GLN A 156 11.97 5.84 9.72
N PHE A 157 11.34 4.84 9.09
CA PHE A 157 11.03 3.57 9.73
C PHE A 157 12.29 2.80 10.15
N THR A 158 13.29 2.75 9.27
CA THR A 158 14.56 2.04 9.54
C THR A 158 15.37 2.72 10.64
N ASN A 159 15.58 4.04 10.56
CA ASN A 159 16.33 4.79 11.57
C ASN A 159 15.67 4.79 12.95
N SER A 160 14.35 4.61 13.02
CA SER A 160 13.62 4.51 14.30
C SER A 160 13.79 3.16 14.98
N ARG A 161 14.28 2.13 14.29
CA ARG A 161 14.57 0.80 14.85
C ARG A 161 15.98 0.67 15.41
N ASP A 162 16.90 1.51 14.93
CA ASP A 162 18.29 1.57 15.40
C ASP A 162 18.46 2.45 16.66
N ARG A 163 17.36 2.98 17.20
CA ARG A 163 17.29 3.79 18.42
C ARG A 163 16.53 3.05 19.52
#